data_AF-A0A9X5CD59-F1
#
_entry.id   AF-A0A9X5CD59-F1
#
_cell.length_a   1.000
_cell.length_b   1.000
_cell.length_c   1.000
_cell.angle_alpha   90.00
_cell.angle_beta   90.00
_cell.angle_gamma   90.00
#
_symmetry.space_group_name_H-M   'P 1'
#
loop_
_entity.id
_entity.type
_entity.pdbx_description
1 polymer ?
#
loop_
_entity_poly.entity_id
_entity_poly.type
_entity_poly.pdbx_seq_one_letter_code
_entity_poly.pdbx_strand_id
1 'polypeptide(L)'
;MSILICILTKHIRQSFGKKNWISSTEETLEDEPRTRGVTRIREMVDMGINVITAQDTICDGFHLYGTGDPLDYGLVGCYCAQYNTPETARIMWDMLTSGSARAFDPDAKYGIQIGNDADLNIVDAPSVHEAIRIRASRPYILRRGKVIAGFERKATML
;
A
#
# COMPACT_ATOMS: atom_id res chain seq x y z
N MET A 1 -14.29 10.06 0.31
CA MET A 1 -13.43 11.14 -0.24
C MET A 1 -12.30 10.43 -0.96
N SER A 2 -12.55 10.03 -2.20
CA SER A 2 -11.70 9.13 -2.98
C SER A 2 -10.66 9.94 -3.74
N ILE A 3 -9.38 9.81 -3.35
CA ILE A 3 -8.28 10.45 -4.06
C ILE A 3 -7.71 9.40 -5.02
N LEU A 4 -8.21 9.45 -6.25
CA LEU A 4 -7.68 8.76 -7.42
C LEU A 4 -6.37 9.47 -7.83
N ILE A 5 -5.21 8.90 -7.51
CA ILE A 5 -3.94 9.22 -8.18
C ILE A 5 -3.52 7.99 -8.98
N CYS A 6 -4.19 7.82 -10.11
CA CYS A 6 -3.74 6.97 -11.21
C CYS A 6 -3.03 7.90 -12.20
N ILE A 7 -1.70 8.03 -12.08
CA ILE A 7 -0.89 8.73 -13.10
C ILE A 7 -0.80 7.77 -14.31
N LEU A 8 -1.85 7.79 -15.12
CA LEU A 8 -1.84 7.22 -16.47
C LEU A 8 -0.95 8.11 -17.35
N THR A 9 0.25 7.63 -17.64
CA THR A 9 1.11 8.18 -18.70
C THR A 9 0.35 8.23 -20.01
N LYS A 10 0.29 9.44 -20.56
CA LYS A 10 -0.63 9.92 -21.58
C LYS A 10 -0.22 9.55 -23.02
N HIS A 11 0.12 8.29 -23.29
CA HIS A 11 0.33 7.81 -24.66
C HIS A 11 -0.48 6.53 -24.87
N ILE A 12 -1.20 6.47 -26.00
CA ILE A 12 -2.21 5.47 -26.40
C ILE A 12 -3.64 5.84 -25.95
N ARG A 13 -4.21 6.84 -26.63
CA ARG A 13 -5.66 6.97 -26.81
C ARG A 13 -5.97 7.51 -28.20
N GLN A 14 -6.11 6.61 -29.17
CA GLN A 14 -7.04 6.82 -30.29
C GLN A 14 -7.54 5.45 -30.76
N SER A 15 -8.73 5.07 -30.27
CA SER A 15 -9.75 4.25 -30.94
C SER A 15 -10.85 3.90 -29.93
N PHE A 16 -11.63 4.89 -29.49
CA PHE A 16 -12.82 4.62 -28.68
C PHE A 16 -14.04 4.53 -29.61
N GLY A 17 -14.31 3.33 -30.10
CA GLY A 17 -15.61 2.94 -30.63
C GLY A 17 -16.56 2.59 -29.47
N LYS A 18 -17.80 3.08 -29.54
CA LYS A 18 -18.87 2.79 -28.58
C LYS A 18 -19.11 1.27 -28.48
N LYS A 19 -19.08 0.70 -27.26
CA LYS A 19 -20.04 -0.32 -26.77
C LYS A 19 -19.75 -0.71 -25.31
N ASN A 20 -20.83 -0.74 -24.53
CA ASN A 20 -21.08 -1.54 -23.32
C ASN A 20 -20.24 -1.22 -22.07
N TRP A 21 -20.77 -0.30 -21.27
CA TRP A 21 -20.45 -0.20 -19.85
C TRP A 21 -21.16 -1.35 -19.13
N ILE A 22 -20.38 -2.18 -18.42
CA ILE A 22 -20.80 -3.40 -17.69
C ILE A 22 -21.00 -4.62 -18.61
N SER A 23 -19.90 -5.29 -18.93
CA SER A 23 -19.87 -6.74 -19.11
C SER A 23 -18.70 -7.30 -18.30
N SER A 24 -19.03 -7.86 -17.14
CA SER A 24 -18.25 -8.93 -16.53
C SER A 24 -17.98 -10.01 -17.60
N THR A 25 -16.74 -10.50 -17.67
CA THR A 25 -16.24 -11.66 -18.46
C THR A 25 -15.68 -11.43 -19.88
N GLU A 26 -15.22 -10.24 -20.22
CA GLU A 26 -14.10 -10.12 -21.18
C GLU A 26 -12.90 -9.62 -20.39
N GLU A 27 -12.16 -10.56 -19.79
CA GLU A 27 -10.81 -10.28 -19.33
C GLU A 27 -10.08 -9.57 -20.47
N THR A 28 -9.39 -8.48 -20.18
CA THR A 28 -8.36 -7.96 -21.08
C THR A 28 -7.29 -9.05 -21.21
N LEU A 29 -7.51 -10.00 -22.11
CA LEU A 29 -6.67 -11.17 -22.32
C LEU A 29 -5.40 -10.71 -23.01
N GLU A 30 -4.40 -10.35 -22.21
CA GLU A 30 -3.02 -10.32 -22.66
C GLU A 30 -2.60 -11.77 -22.97
N ASP A 31 -1.99 -12.01 -24.14
CA ASP A 31 -1.43 -13.30 -24.50
C ASP A 31 -0.22 -13.63 -23.60
N GLU A 32 0.06 -14.92 -23.40
CA GLU A 32 1.21 -15.33 -22.59
C GLU A 32 2.54 -15.00 -23.29
N PRO A 33 3.54 -14.43 -22.57
CA PRO A 33 3.55 -14.18 -21.13
C PRO A 33 2.84 -12.89 -20.70
N ARG A 34 1.98 -12.99 -19.67
CA ARG A 34 1.26 -11.83 -19.11
C ARG A 34 2.15 -10.90 -18.28
N THR A 35 1.94 -9.60 -18.41
CA THR A 35 2.63 -8.60 -17.60
C THR A 35 2.04 -8.52 -16.19
N ARG A 36 2.80 -7.94 -15.24
CA ARG A 36 2.27 -7.70 -13.87
C ARG A 36 1.26 -6.56 -13.82
N GLY A 37 1.22 -5.68 -14.83
CA GLY A 37 0.32 -4.51 -14.85
C GLY A 37 0.59 -3.44 -13.78
N VAL A 38 1.72 -3.48 -13.06
CA VAL A 38 2.09 -2.46 -12.06
C VAL A 38 3.03 -1.40 -12.65
N THR A 39 3.07 -0.22 -12.04
CA THR A 39 3.98 0.86 -12.44
C THR A 39 5.46 0.49 -12.20
N ARG A 40 6.36 1.33 -12.70
CA ARG A 40 7.83 1.22 -12.59
C ARG A 40 8.35 1.56 -11.19
N ILE A 41 7.93 0.80 -10.19
CA ILE A 41 8.18 1.09 -8.77
C ILE A 41 9.68 1.21 -8.50
N ARG A 42 10.49 0.28 -9.01
CA ARG A 42 11.93 0.22 -8.73
C ARG A 42 12.66 1.41 -9.35
N GLU A 43 12.41 1.66 -10.63
CA GLU A 43 13.06 2.75 -11.35
C GLU A 43 12.69 4.10 -10.74
N MET A 44 11.44 4.30 -10.33
CA MET A 44 11.00 5.53 -9.67
C MET A 44 11.70 5.72 -8.32
N VAL A 45 11.82 4.66 -7.51
CA VAL A 45 12.55 4.69 -6.23
C VAL A 45 14.03 5.00 -6.44
N ASP A 46 14.68 4.36 -7.43
CA ASP A 46 16.09 4.58 -7.76
C ASP A 46 16.36 6.02 -8.24
N MET A 47 15.36 6.66 -8.86
CA MET A 47 15.37 8.08 -9.23
C MET A 47 15.07 9.04 -8.07
N GLY A 48 14.82 8.53 -6.86
CA GLY A 48 14.47 9.34 -5.69
C GLY A 48 13.03 9.88 -5.71
N ILE A 49 12.16 9.34 -6.56
CA ILE A 49 10.74 9.74 -6.61
C ILE A 49 10.02 9.15 -5.39
N ASN A 50 9.17 9.95 -4.75
CA ASN A 50 8.30 9.48 -3.69
C ASN A 50 7.23 8.52 -4.25
N VAL A 51 7.41 7.22 -4.02
CA VAL A 51 6.42 6.19 -4.37
C VAL A 51 5.71 5.72 -3.10
N ILE A 52 4.41 5.50 -3.20
CA ILE A 52 3.57 5.01 -2.10
C ILE A 52 2.77 3.81 -2.58
N THR A 53 2.39 2.94 -1.66
CA THR A 53 1.44 1.84 -1.91
C THR A 53 0.24 2.00 -1.01
N ALA A 54 -0.94 1.65 -1.50
CA ALA A 54 -2.18 1.76 -0.76
C ALA A 54 -3.17 0.69 -1.23
N GLN A 55 -4.13 0.39 -0.35
CA GLN A 55 -5.33 -0.31 -0.75
C GLN A 55 -6.29 0.67 -1.41
N ASP A 56 -6.59 0.46 -2.70
CA ASP A 56 -7.53 1.32 -3.45
C ASP A 56 -8.99 1.03 -3.02
N THR A 57 -9.34 -0.26 -3.00
CA THR A 57 -10.71 -0.74 -2.87
C THR A 57 -10.84 -1.78 -1.74
N ILE A 58 -11.95 -1.74 -1.00
CA ILE A 58 -12.30 -2.70 0.05
C ILE A 58 -13.71 -3.21 -0.22
N CYS A 59 -13.82 -4.49 -0.63
CA CYS A 59 -15.09 -5.18 -0.84
C CYS A 59 -16.11 -4.36 -1.67
N ASP A 60 -15.69 -3.91 -2.86
CA ASP A 60 -16.53 -3.13 -3.75
C ASP A 60 -16.73 -3.81 -5.12
N GLY A 61 -17.40 -3.11 -6.04
CA GLY A 61 -17.72 -3.65 -7.38
C GLY A 61 -16.51 -3.90 -8.29
N PHE A 62 -15.32 -3.40 -7.92
CA PHE A 62 -14.08 -3.59 -8.67
C PHE A 62 -13.18 -4.65 -8.04
N HIS A 63 -13.20 -4.78 -6.71
CA HIS A 63 -12.37 -5.74 -5.98
C HIS A 63 -13.08 -6.33 -4.76
N LEU A 64 -13.19 -7.66 -4.74
CA LEU A 64 -13.94 -8.39 -3.72
C LEU A 64 -13.18 -8.58 -2.40
N TYR A 65 -11.87 -8.33 -2.37
CA TYR A 65 -11.03 -8.59 -1.20
C TYR A 65 -10.68 -7.29 -0.46
N GLY A 66 -10.18 -7.44 0.76
CA GLY A 66 -9.64 -6.32 1.53
C GLY A 66 -10.00 -6.30 3.00
N THR A 67 -9.07 -5.81 3.82
CA THR A 67 -9.25 -5.64 5.26
C THR A 67 -9.08 -4.19 5.71
N GLY A 68 -8.53 -3.32 4.85
CA GLY A 68 -8.09 -1.98 5.21
C GLY A 68 -6.74 -1.97 5.95
N ASP A 69 -6.06 -3.12 6.10
CA ASP A 69 -4.74 -3.19 6.72
C ASP A 69 -3.63 -2.80 5.73
N PRO A 70 -2.86 -1.72 5.98
CA PRO A 70 -1.73 -1.36 5.13
C PRO A 70 -0.68 -2.46 4.99
N LEU A 71 -0.53 -3.36 5.97
CA LEU A 71 0.44 -4.45 5.90
C LEU A 71 0.08 -5.50 4.85
N ASP A 72 -1.20 -5.66 4.50
CA ASP A 72 -1.62 -6.57 3.42
C ASP A 72 -1.10 -6.07 2.06
N TYR A 73 -1.26 -4.78 1.77
CA TYR A 73 -0.77 -4.15 0.53
C TYR A 73 0.73 -3.87 0.55
N GLY A 74 1.35 -3.78 1.74
CA GLY A 74 2.80 -3.86 1.90
C GLY A 74 3.36 -5.18 1.38
N LEU A 75 2.75 -6.30 1.80
CA LEU A 75 3.18 -7.63 1.37
C LEU A 75 2.98 -7.84 -0.13
N VAL A 76 1.80 -7.50 -0.66
CA VAL A 76 1.53 -7.56 -2.11
C VAL A 76 2.51 -6.67 -2.88
N GLY A 77 2.74 -5.44 -2.38
CA GLY A 77 3.72 -4.51 -2.94
C GLY A 77 5.12 -5.09 -3.05
N CYS A 78 5.60 -5.80 -2.02
CA CYS A 78 6.90 -6.48 -2.06
C CYS A 78 6.98 -7.49 -3.22
N TYR A 79 5.95 -8.32 -3.40
CA TYR A 79 5.91 -9.29 -4.50
C TYR A 79 5.84 -8.61 -5.88
N CYS A 80 4.99 -7.59 -6.02
CA CYS A 80 4.83 -6.84 -7.27
C CYS A 80 6.13 -6.13 -7.69
N ALA A 81 6.82 -5.51 -6.72
CA ALA A 81 8.08 -4.79 -6.94
C ALA A 81 9.32 -5.70 -6.95
N GLN A 82 9.17 -7.00 -6.68
CA GLN A 82 10.28 -7.95 -6.52
C GLN A 82 11.29 -7.53 -5.42
N TYR A 83 10.77 -6.98 -4.33
CA TYR A 83 11.53 -6.59 -3.15
C TYR A 83 11.58 -7.75 -2.16
N ASN A 84 12.76 -8.37 -2.06
CA ASN A 84 12.96 -9.63 -1.32
C ASN A 84 14.20 -9.60 -0.39
N THR A 85 14.55 -8.43 0.13
CA THR A 85 15.64 -8.23 1.09
C THR A 85 15.16 -7.38 2.27
N PRO A 86 15.78 -7.47 3.45
CA PRO A 86 15.46 -6.59 4.59
C PRO A 86 15.51 -5.10 4.25
N GLU A 87 16.47 -4.69 3.41
CA GLU A 87 16.64 -3.32 2.94
C GLU A 87 15.44 -2.89 2.09
N THR A 88 15.03 -3.73 1.15
CA THR A 88 13.85 -3.44 0.31
C THR A 88 12.53 -3.51 1.10
N ALA A 89 12.45 -4.32 2.16
CA ALA A 89 11.32 -4.32 3.08
C ALA A 89 11.23 -2.99 3.85
N ARG A 90 12.38 -2.37 4.17
CA ARG A 90 12.39 -1.02 4.75
C ARG A 90 11.90 0.03 3.76
N ILE A 91 12.28 -0.07 2.49
CA ILE A 91 11.73 0.80 1.43
C ILE A 91 10.20 0.68 1.38
N MET A 92 9.67 -0.55 1.34
CA MET A 92 8.22 -0.77 1.35
C MET A 92 7.54 -0.22 2.61
N TRP A 93 8.17 -0.37 3.78
CA TRP A 93 7.69 0.21 5.03
C TRP A 93 7.57 1.75 4.95
N ASP A 94 8.58 2.41 4.37
CA ASP A 94 8.55 3.86 4.17
C ASP A 94 7.45 4.27 3.17
N MET A 95 7.19 3.48 2.11
CA MET A 95 6.05 3.70 1.19
C MET A 95 4.71 3.71 1.93
N LEU A 96 4.52 2.82 2.91
CA LEU A 96 3.30 2.71 3.71
C LEU A 96 3.15 3.81 4.79
N THR A 97 4.26 4.43 5.18
CA THR A 97 4.31 5.32 6.35
C THR A 97 4.75 6.73 5.95
N SER A 98 6.04 7.03 6.06
CA SER A 98 6.60 8.37 5.83
C SER A 98 6.41 8.88 4.41
N GLY A 99 6.54 8.01 3.41
CA GLY A 99 6.29 8.33 2.00
C GLY A 99 4.83 8.69 1.75
N SER A 100 3.91 7.93 2.33
CA SER A 100 2.47 8.22 2.30
C SER A 100 2.14 9.54 2.99
N ALA A 101 2.65 9.77 4.21
CA ALA A 101 2.43 11.03 4.93
C ALA A 101 2.89 12.24 4.10
N ARG A 102 4.11 12.18 3.54
CA ARG A 102 4.65 13.22 2.66
C ARG A 102 3.83 13.44 1.39
N ALA A 103 3.22 12.39 0.84
CA ALA A 103 2.39 12.50 -0.36
C ALA A 103 1.04 13.20 -0.08
N PHE A 104 0.45 12.97 1.09
CA PHE A 104 -0.84 13.56 1.46
C PHE A 104 -0.72 14.97 2.05
N ASP A 105 0.26 15.18 2.93
CA ASP A 105 0.51 16.45 3.59
C ASP A 105 2.02 16.61 3.85
N PRO A 106 2.75 17.28 2.95
CA PRO A 106 4.19 17.48 3.07
C PRO A 106 4.61 18.23 4.34
N ASP A 107 3.72 19.05 4.91
CA ASP A 107 3.96 19.89 6.08
C ASP A 107 3.44 19.25 7.38
N ALA A 108 2.92 18.01 7.29
CA ALA A 108 2.41 17.29 8.44
C ALA A 108 3.49 17.07 9.50
N LYS A 109 3.11 17.25 10.76
CA LYS A 109 3.89 16.84 11.94
C LYS A 109 3.87 15.32 12.11
N TYR A 110 4.43 14.60 11.16
CA TYR A 110 4.43 13.14 11.10
C TYR A 110 5.80 12.55 11.45
N GLY A 111 5.80 11.43 12.18
CA GLY A 111 7.00 10.68 12.55
C GLY A 111 7.40 10.87 14.01
N ILE A 112 8.31 10.01 14.47
CA ILE A 112 8.75 9.95 15.87
C ILE A 112 9.84 11.00 16.11
N GLN A 113 9.41 12.23 16.38
CA GLN A 113 10.29 13.37 16.65
C GLN A 113 9.69 14.29 17.71
N ILE A 114 10.56 14.98 18.45
CA ILE A 114 10.13 15.97 19.45
C ILE A 114 9.39 17.10 18.74
N GLY A 115 8.21 17.46 19.25
CA GLY A 115 7.36 18.53 18.71
C GLY A 115 6.26 18.07 17.76
N ASN A 116 6.28 16.80 17.34
CA ASN A 116 5.19 16.19 16.58
C ASN A 116 4.01 15.78 17.48
N ASP A 117 2.85 15.57 16.87
CA ASP A 117 1.71 14.97 17.56
C ASP A 117 2.10 13.56 18.05
N ALA A 118 1.65 13.18 19.26
CA ALA A 118 1.89 11.86 19.83
C ALA A 118 0.99 10.77 19.20
N ASP A 119 1.16 10.59 17.89
CA ASP A 119 0.44 9.67 17.03
C ASP A 119 1.38 8.55 16.58
N LEU A 120 1.09 7.33 17.03
CA LEU A 120 1.93 6.19 16.67
C LEU A 120 1.20 4.86 16.84
N ASN A 121 1.67 3.87 16.11
CA ASN A 121 1.28 2.48 16.26
C ASN A 121 2.43 1.71 16.90
N ILE A 122 2.13 0.96 17.97
CA ILE A 122 3.03 -0.06 18.48
C ILE A 122 2.80 -1.32 17.66
N VAL A 123 3.82 -1.75 16.92
CA VAL A 123 3.76 -2.91 16.03
C VAL A 123 4.51 -4.06 16.70
N ASP A 124 3.82 -5.18 16.89
CA ASP A 124 4.36 -6.36 17.58
C ASP A 124 5.19 -7.23 16.62
N ALA A 125 6.38 -6.73 16.29
CA ALA A 125 7.35 -7.41 15.45
C ALA A 125 8.79 -6.94 15.76
N PRO A 126 9.79 -7.82 15.64
CA PRO A 126 11.19 -7.45 15.91
C PRO A 126 11.83 -6.63 14.77
N SER A 127 11.18 -6.54 13.61
CA SER A 127 11.67 -5.78 12.46
C SER A 127 10.54 -5.41 11.50
N VAL A 128 10.80 -4.46 10.59
CA VAL A 128 9.87 -4.08 9.51
C VAL A 128 9.58 -5.24 8.56
N HIS A 129 10.60 -6.06 8.26
CA HIS A 129 10.43 -7.28 7.48
C HIS A 129 9.44 -8.23 8.15
N GLU A 130 9.65 -8.51 9.44
CA GLU A 130 8.77 -9.41 10.19
C GLU A 130 7.36 -8.84 10.30
N ALA A 131 7.23 -7.53 10.52
CA ALA A 131 5.95 -6.84 10.56
C ALA A 131 5.14 -7.07 9.27
N ILE A 132 5.77 -6.95 8.11
CA ILE A 132 5.14 -7.20 6.80
C ILE A 132 4.87 -8.70 6.61
N ARG A 133 5.85 -9.57 6.90
CA ARG A 133 5.76 -11.03 6.68
C ARG A 133 4.59 -11.64 7.42
N ILE A 134 4.44 -11.34 8.71
CA ILE A 134 3.38 -11.91 9.55
C ILE A 134 2.11 -11.05 9.58
N ARG A 135 2.17 -9.85 8.97
CA ARG A 135 1.15 -8.79 9.08
C ARG A 135 0.81 -8.57 10.55
N ALA A 136 1.82 -8.08 11.26
CA ALA A 136 1.89 -8.06 12.72
C ALA A 136 0.72 -7.35 13.40
N SER A 137 0.42 -7.82 14.60
CA SER A 137 -0.51 -7.16 15.52
C SER A 137 -0.06 -5.71 15.81
N ARG A 138 -1.03 -4.83 16.04
CA ARG A 138 -0.80 -3.47 16.54
C ARG A 138 -1.57 -3.27 17.85
N PRO A 139 -1.06 -3.78 18.99
CA PRO A 139 -1.82 -3.79 20.24
C PRO A 139 -2.18 -2.40 20.74
N TYR A 140 -1.39 -1.37 20.40
CA TYR A 140 -1.66 0.01 20.78
C TYR A 140 -1.57 0.94 19.58
N ILE A 141 -2.70 1.59 19.28
CA ILE A 141 -2.81 2.65 18.29
C ILE A 141 -3.13 3.93 19.05
N LEU A 142 -2.24 4.90 18.97
CA LEU A 142 -2.31 6.14 19.73
C LEU A 142 -2.63 7.32 18.82
N ARG A 143 -3.51 8.20 19.30
CA ARG A 143 -3.79 9.52 18.70
C ARG A 143 -3.68 10.57 19.80
N ARG A 144 -2.80 11.56 19.61
CA ARG A 144 -2.49 12.63 20.58
C ARG A 144 -2.21 12.11 21.99
N GLY A 145 -1.42 11.03 22.08
CA GLY A 145 -0.97 10.44 23.33
C GLY A 145 -2.02 9.57 24.04
N LYS A 146 -3.18 9.31 23.43
CA LYS A 146 -4.22 8.42 23.97
C LYS A 146 -4.36 7.18 23.11
N VAL A 147 -4.45 6.02 23.74
CA VAL A 147 -4.78 4.76 23.05
C VAL A 147 -6.24 4.87 22.58
N ILE A 148 -6.45 4.72 21.27
CA ILE A 148 -7.78 4.81 20.64
C ILE A 148 -8.24 3.47 20.06
N ALA A 149 -7.32 2.57 19.76
CA ALA A 149 -7.61 1.27 19.18
C ALA A 149 -6.46 0.28 19.47
N GLY A 150 -6.75 -1.00 19.22
CA GLY A 150 -5.78 -2.08 19.17
C GLY A 150 -6.21 -3.09 18.11
N PHE A 151 -5.24 -3.78 17.53
CA PHE A 151 -5.44 -4.84 16.56
C PHE A 151 -4.59 -6.05 16.95
N GLU A 152 -5.23 -7.20 17.09
CA GLU A 152 -4.57 -8.45 17.47
C GLU A 152 -4.83 -9.50 16.39
N ARG A 153 -3.75 -10.01 15.79
CA ARG A 153 -3.80 -11.12 14.85
C ARG A 153 -3.52 -12.42 15.60
N LYS A 154 -4.55 -13.26 15.72
CA LYS A 154 -4.45 -14.59 16.34
C LYS A 154 -4.29 -15.64 15.26
N ALA A 155 -3.25 -16.46 15.37
CA ALA A 155 -3.14 -17.70 14.64
C ALA A 155 -3.26 -18.84 15.65
N THR A 156 -4.27 -19.69 15.47
CA THR A 156 -4.40 -20.93 16.24
C THR A 156 -3.74 -22.03 15.42
N MET A 157 -2.73 -22.67 15.99
CA MET A 157 -2.27 -23.96 15.47
C MET A 157 -3.29 -25.01 15.92
N LEU A 158 -3.93 -25.68 14.97
CA LEU A 158 -4.81 -26.82 15.23
C LEU A 158 -4.01 -28.05 15.65
#